data_AF-A0A3N2D9R8-F1
#
_entry.id   AF-A0A3N2D9R8-F1
#
_cell.length_a   1.000
_cell.length_b   1.000
_cell.length_c   1.000
_cell.angle_alpha   90.00
_cell.angle_beta   90.00
_cell.angle_gamma   90.00
#
_symmetry.space_group_name_H-M   'P 1'
#
loop_
_entity.id
_entity.type
_entity.pdbx_description
1 polymer ?
#
loop_
_entity_poly.entity_id
_entity_poly.type
_entity_poly.pdbx_seq_one_letter_code
_entity_poly.pdbx_strand_id
1 'polypeptide(L)'
;MNQQKIIQTIAVMAAGFAATKLLDLTWKAVTGHRPPVNGEEDGSSLREVVMFAAVSGAIAALARAFAGRAAKRFVAKGSVHPEH
;
A
#
# COMPACT_ATOMS: atom_id res chain seq x y z
N MET A 1 6.77 20.69 23.67
CA MET A 1 6.32 19.54 22.84
C MET A 1 6.55 19.91 21.38
N ASN A 2 7.48 19.25 20.68
CA ASN A 2 7.97 19.69 19.36
C ASN A 2 6.84 19.72 18.31
N GLN A 3 6.60 20.88 17.68
CA GLN A 3 5.60 21.07 16.62
C GLN A 3 5.80 20.10 15.44
N GLN A 4 7.03 19.67 15.19
CA GLN A 4 7.36 18.66 14.17
C GLN A 4 6.64 17.33 14.39
N LYS A 5 6.51 16.87 15.64
CA LYS A 5 5.83 15.61 15.94
C LYS A 5 4.34 15.70 15.65
N ILE A 6 3.72 16.86 15.92
CA ILE A 6 2.28 17.08 15.68
C ILE A 6 1.98 17.07 14.17
N ILE A 7 2.77 17.77 13.37
CA ILE A 7 2.60 17.80 11.91
C ILE A 7 2.80 16.39 11.33
N GLN A 8 3.81 15.66 11.80
CA GLN A 8 4.04 14.28 11.38
C GLN A 8 2.88 13.36 11.76
N THR A 9 2.37 13.44 12.99
CA THR A 9 1.21 12.64 13.43
C THR A 9 -0.02 12.94 12.57
N ILE A 10 -0.30 14.22 12.29
CA ILE A 10 -1.43 14.61 11.43
C ILE A 10 -1.24 14.09 10.00
N ALA A 11 -0.04 14.20 9.44
CA ALA A 11 0.26 13.70 8.10
C ALA A 11 0.09 12.18 8.00
N VAL A 12 0.55 11.42 9.01
CA VAL A 12 0.38 9.95 9.07
C VAL A 12 -1.10 9.58 9.19
N MET A 13 -1.87 10.29 10.02
CA MET A 13 -3.31 10.05 10.12
C MET A 13 -4.03 10.34 8.80
N ALA A 14 -3.72 11.45 8.13
CA ALA A 14 -4.29 11.80 6.84
C ALA A 14 -3.92 10.79 5.74
N ALA A 15 -2.65 10.36 5.71
CA ALA A 15 -2.20 9.32 4.79
C ALA A 15 -2.87 7.97 5.05
N GLY A 16 -3.02 7.58 6.33
CA GLY A 16 -3.75 6.38 6.72
C GLY A 16 -5.21 6.42 6.27
N PHE A 17 -5.90 7.55 6.50
CA PHE A 17 -7.29 7.72 6.06
C PHE A 17 -7.43 7.62 4.53
N ALA A 18 -6.56 8.30 3.78
CA ALA A 18 -6.55 8.25 2.32
C ALA A 18 -6.25 6.83 1.80
N ALA A 19 -5.29 6.14 2.41
CA ALA A 19 -4.95 4.75 2.08
C ALA A 19 -6.14 3.82 2.31
N THR A 20 -6.83 3.92 3.45
CA THR A 20 -8.04 3.12 3.73
C THR A 20 -9.13 3.38 2.70
N LYS A 21 -9.39 4.65 2.35
CA LYS A 21 -10.39 4.99 1.32
C LYS A 21 -10.04 4.42 -0.05
N LEU A 22 -8.76 4.48 -0.43
CA LEU A 22 -8.30 3.91 -1.70
C LEU A 22 -8.45 2.38 -1.69
N LEU A 23 -8.13 1.72 -0.58
CA LEU A 23 -8.27 0.29 -0.41
C LEU A 23 -9.74 -0.13 -0.50
N ASP A 24 -10.64 0.57 0.20
CA ASP A 24 -12.09 0.36 0.15
C ASP A 24 -12.64 0.49 -1.28
N LEU A 25 -12.21 1.53 -2.01
CA LEU A 25 -12.63 1.76 -3.40
C LEU A 25 -12.11 0.68 -4.34
N THR A 26 -10.84 0.32 -4.20
CA THR A 26 -10.20 -0.73 -5.02
C THR A 26 -10.88 -2.06 -4.78
N TRP A 27 -11.17 -2.40 -3.51
CA TRP A 27 -11.84 -3.63 -3.15
C TRP A 27 -13.27 -3.65 -3.68
N LYS A 28 -14.05 -2.58 -3.43
CA LYS A 28 -15.41 -2.46 -3.94
C LYS A 28 -15.46 -2.58 -5.48
N ALA A 29 -14.45 -2.04 -6.18
CA ALA A 29 -14.37 -2.13 -7.64
C ALA A 29 -14.06 -3.55 -8.14
N VAL A 30 -13.23 -4.31 -7.42
CA VAL A 30 -12.81 -5.66 -7.82
C VAL A 30 -13.83 -6.73 -7.41
N THR A 31 -14.38 -6.67 -6.19
CA THR A 31 -15.27 -7.71 -5.64
C THR A 31 -16.76 -7.34 -5.65
N GLY A 32 -17.12 -6.08 -5.92
CA GLY A 32 -18.51 -5.62 -5.92
C GLY A 32 -19.18 -5.52 -4.54
N HIS A 33 -18.59 -6.12 -3.50
CA HIS A 33 -19.06 -6.11 -2.11
C HIS A 33 -17.96 -5.64 -1.14
N ARG A 34 -18.35 -5.20 0.07
CA ARG A 34 -17.41 -4.72 1.09
C ARG A 34 -16.39 -5.80 1.45
N PRO A 35 -15.13 -5.42 1.75
CA PRO A 35 -14.08 -6.37 2.11
C PRO A 35 -14.53 -7.29 3.25
N PRO A 36 -14.43 -8.62 3.07
CA PRO A 36 -14.74 -9.57 4.13
C PRO A 36 -13.72 -9.35 5.24
N VAL A 37 -14.18 -8.74 6.33
CA VAL A 37 -13.43 -8.67 7.57
C VAL A 37 -13.62 -10.05 8.19
N ASN A 38 -12.58 -10.88 8.06
CA ASN A 38 -12.43 -12.19 8.68
C ASN A 38 -13.09 -13.35 7.92
N GLY A 39 -12.26 -14.18 7.29
CA GLY A 39 -12.16 -15.62 7.61
C GLY A 39 -13.41 -16.51 7.59
N GLU A 40 -14.46 -16.18 6.86
CA GLU A 40 -15.59 -17.08 6.60
C GLU A 40 -15.58 -17.32 5.08
N GLU A 41 -15.41 -18.53 4.54
CA GLU A 41 -16.03 -19.78 4.93
C GLU A 41 -15.13 -21.00 4.62
N ASP A 42 -15.22 -21.94 5.55
CA ASP A 42 -14.85 -23.35 5.54
C ASP A 42 -15.14 -24.04 4.18
N GLY A 43 -14.20 -23.96 3.22
CA GLY A 43 -14.45 -24.47 1.86
C GLY A 43 -13.25 -24.44 0.91
N SER A 44 -12.27 -25.32 1.14
CA SER A 44 -11.13 -25.63 0.25
C SER A 44 -9.89 -24.74 0.40
N SER A 45 -8.94 -25.19 1.23
CA SER A 45 -7.63 -24.54 1.43
C SER A 45 -6.87 -24.24 0.13
N LEU A 46 -7.11 -24.94 -0.98
CA LEU A 46 -6.46 -24.63 -2.25
C LEU A 46 -6.91 -23.27 -2.81
N ARG A 47 -8.21 -22.96 -2.73
CA ARG A 47 -8.74 -21.67 -3.17
C ARG A 47 -8.21 -20.53 -2.29
N GLU A 48 -8.10 -20.78 -0.99
CA GLU A 48 -7.57 -19.80 -0.04
C GLU A 48 -6.07 -19.56 -0.22
N VAL A 49 -5.27 -20.61 -0.43
CA VAL A 49 -3.84 -20.48 -0.77
C VAL A 49 -3.65 -19.72 -2.06
N VAL A 50 -4.46 -20.00 -3.10
CA VAL A 50 -4.39 -19.29 -4.38
C VAL A 50 -4.80 -17.82 -4.22
N MET A 51 -5.85 -17.51 -3.45
CA MET A 51 -6.25 -16.13 -3.17
C MET A 51 -5.19 -15.39 -2.35
N PHE A 52 -4.64 -16.02 -1.32
CA PHE A 52 -3.58 -15.44 -0.51
C PHE A 52 -2.32 -15.18 -1.35
N ALA A 53 -1.93 -16.13 -2.22
CA ALA A 53 -0.80 -15.97 -3.12
C ALA A 53 -1.05 -14.87 -4.16
N ALA A 54 -2.26 -14.80 -4.73
CA ALA A 54 -2.63 -13.76 -5.68
C ALA A 54 -2.57 -12.37 -5.04
N VAL A 55 -3.14 -12.21 -3.84
CA VAL A 55 -3.10 -10.96 -3.08
C VAL A 55 -1.67 -10.59 -2.68
N SER A 56 -0.90 -11.56 -2.15
CA SER A 56 0.50 -11.35 -1.75
C SER A 56 1.37 -10.98 -2.95
N GLY A 57 1.19 -11.66 -4.08
CA GLY A 57 1.89 -11.38 -5.33
C GLY A 57 1.55 -10.00 -5.87
N ALA A 58 0.28 -9.61 -5.86
CA ALA A 58 -0.17 -8.28 -6.24
C ALA A 58 0.45 -7.19 -5.37
N ILE A 59 0.44 -7.36 -4.04
CA ILE A 59 1.06 -6.42 -3.10
C ILE A 59 2.57 -6.34 -3.34
N ALA A 60 3.26 -7.46 -3.52
CA ALA A 60 4.71 -7.50 -3.76
C ALA A 60 5.10 -6.81 -5.08
N ALA A 61 4.28 -6.99 -6.13
CA ALA A 61 4.47 -6.33 -7.42
C ALA A 61 4.26 -4.82 -7.31
N LEU A 62 3.19 -4.38 -6.64
CA LEU A 62 2.93 -2.97 -6.37
C LEU A 62 4.05 -2.33 -5.54
N ALA A 63 4.50 -3.01 -4.48
CA ALA A 63 5.59 -2.55 -3.64
C ALA A 63 6.88 -2.36 -4.47
N ARG A 64 7.22 -3.31 -5.35
CA ARG A 64 8.38 -3.19 -6.25
C ARG A 64 8.22 -2.08 -7.27
N ALA A 65 7.05 -1.91 -7.87
CA ALA A 65 6.78 -0.83 -8.82
C ALA A 65 6.88 0.54 -8.15
N PHE A 66 6.33 0.69 -6.95
CA PHE A 66 6.44 1.91 -6.15
C PHE A 66 7.87 2.14 -5.67
N ALA A 67 8.56 1.11 -5.17
CA ALA A 67 9.95 1.21 -4.77
C ALA A 67 10.84 1.60 -5.95
N GLY A 68 10.63 1.04 -7.15
CA GLY A 68 11.35 1.42 -8.36
C GLY A 68 11.09 2.88 -8.76
N ARG A 69 9.83 3.35 -8.69
CA ARG A 69 9.49 4.76 -8.96
C ARG A 69 10.03 5.72 -7.90
N ALA A 70 9.93 5.34 -6.62
CA ALA A 70 10.45 6.12 -5.50
C ALA A 70 11.97 6.19 -5.59
N ALA A 71 12.65 5.07 -5.80
CA ALA A 71 14.09 5.00 -6.01
C ALA A 71 14.50 5.91 -7.18
N LYS A 72 13.84 5.88 -8.34
CA LYS A 72 14.12 6.82 -9.43
C LYS A 72 13.98 8.29 -9.01
N ARG A 73 12.97 8.63 -8.21
CA ARG A 73 12.70 10.01 -7.76
C ARG A 73 13.67 10.48 -6.67
N PHE A 74 14.12 9.57 -5.80
CA PHE A 74 15.11 9.85 -4.75
C PHE A 74 16.54 9.83 -5.29
N VAL A 75 16.90 8.89 -6.16
CA VAL A 75 18.20 8.82 -6.85
C VAL A 75 18.37 10.04 -7.76
N ALA A 76 17.34 10.43 -8.55
CA ALA A 76 17.40 11.66 -9.34
C ALA A 76 17.55 12.94 -8.49
N LYS A 77 17.14 12.90 -7.21
CA LYS A 77 17.33 14.01 -6.27
C LYS A 77 18.68 13.94 -5.53
N GLY A 78 19.32 12.76 -5.50
CA GLY A 78 20.67 12.54 -4.94
C GLY A 78 21.80 12.68 -5.97
N SER A 79 21.53 12.62 -7.26
CA SER A 79 22.53 12.77 -8.33
C SER A 79 22.75 14.22 -8.79
N VAL A 80 22.27 15.22 -8.03
CA VAL A 80 22.61 16.63 -8.24
C VAL A 80 23.64 17.06 -7.20
N HIS A 81 24.85 16.51 -7.31
CA HIS A 81 26.07 17.17 -6.87
C HIS A 81 27.15 16.89 -7.92
N PRO A 82 27.17 17.67 -9.02
CA PRO A 82 28.33 17.67 -9.92
C PRO A 82 29.52 18.27 -9.15
N GLU A 83 30.59 17.50 -9.11
CA GLU A 83 31.89 17.92 -8.62
C GLU A 83 32.44 19.10 -9.43
N HIS A 84 32.62 20.26 -8.78
CA HIS A 84 33.55 21.32 -9.19
C HIS A 84 34.17 21.94 -7.95
#